data_AF-A0A819Y760-F1
#
_entry.id   AF-A0A819Y760-F1
#
_cell.length_a   1.000
_cell.length_b   1.000
_cell.length_c   1.000
_cell.angle_alpha   90.00
_cell.angle_beta   90.00
_cell.angle_gamma   90.00
#
_symmetry.space_group_name_H-M   'P 1'
#
loop_
_entity.id
_entity.type
_entity.pdbx_description
1 polymer ?
#
loop_
_entity_poly.entity_id
_entity_poly.type
_entity_poly.pdbx_seq_one_letter_code
_entity_poly.pdbx_strand_id
1 'polypeptide(L)'
;MSNHRRHLSVCSVCGDKASGKHYGVMSCDGCRGFFKRSVRRKIEYKCKSDSTCRVDVNRRNQCQACRFQRCLEMKMKPSGENY
;
A
#
# COMPACT_ATOMS: atom_id res chain seq x y z
N MET A 1 -35.50 1.77 2.02
CA MET A 1 -34.29 2.01 2.83
C MET A 1 -33.17 1.13 2.29
N SER A 2 -32.25 1.70 1.51
CA SER A 2 -31.28 0.91 0.74
C SER A 2 -30.18 0.36 1.64
N ASN A 3 -30.07 -0.96 1.57
CA ASN A 3 -29.22 -1.86 2.32
C ASN A 3 -27.74 -1.66 1.93
N HIS A 4 -27.03 -0.71 2.55
CA HIS A 4 -25.58 -0.61 2.39
C HIS A 4 -24.88 -1.56 3.36
N ARG A 5 -24.81 -2.84 2.97
CA ARG A 5 -23.70 -3.72 3.36
C ARG A 5 -22.42 -2.98 2.97
N ARG A 6 -21.80 -2.26 3.91
CA ARG A 6 -20.42 -1.78 3.75
C ARG A 6 -19.57 -3.04 3.65
N HIS A 7 -19.31 -3.51 2.43
CA HIS A 7 -18.21 -4.42 2.20
C HIS A 7 -16.98 -3.74 2.80
N LEU A 8 -16.52 -4.25 3.94
CA LEU A 8 -15.30 -3.81 4.59
C LEU A 8 -14.17 -4.09 3.59
N SER A 9 -13.86 -3.09 2.78
CA SER A 9 -12.84 -3.20 1.76
C SER A 9 -11.50 -3.36 2.45
N VAL A 10 -10.69 -4.29 1.97
CA VAL A 10 -9.39 -4.62 2.55
C VAL A 10 -8.28 -3.93 1.77
N CYS A 11 -7.25 -3.48 2.46
CA CYS A 11 -6.06 -2.90 1.88
C CYS A 11 -5.30 -3.97 1.12
N SER A 12 -5.20 -3.81 -0.20
CA SER A 12 -4.57 -4.80 -1.09
C SER A 12 -3.08 -5.01 -0.82
N VAL A 13 -2.45 -4.09 -0.08
CA VAL A 13 -1.02 -4.14 0.27
C VAL A 13 -0.75 -4.89 1.57
N CYS A 14 -1.54 -4.67 2.62
CA CYS A 14 -1.23 -5.18 3.97
C CYS A 14 -2.39 -5.86 4.70
N GLY A 15 -3.56 -5.98 4.08
CA GLY A 15 -4.71 -6.64 4.70
C GLY A 15 -5.47 -5.80 5.75
N ASP A 16 -5.02 -4.59 6.06
CA ASP A 16 -5.71 -3.67 6.98
C ASP A 16 -7.05 -3.16 6.39
N LYS A 17 -7.90 -2.55 7.20
CA LYS A 17 -9.13 -1.90 6.72
C LYS A 17 -8.79 -0.79 5.73
N ALA A 18 -9.29 -0.87 4.51
CA ALA A 18 -9.11 0.17 3.51
C ALA A 18 -9.96 1.40 3.86
N SER A 19 -9.39 2.59 3.64
CA SER A 19 -10.11 3.86 3.73
C SER A 19 -10.69 4.27 2.38
N GLY A 20 -10.22 3.67 1.27
CA GLY A 20 -10.70 3.95 -0.08
C GLY A 20 -9.69 3.56 -1.15
N LYS A 21 -9.95 4.02 -2.39
CA LYS A 21 -9.02 3.90 -3.51
C LYS A 21 -8.00 5.04 -3.46
N HIS A 22 -6.74 4.71 -3.28
CA HIS A 22 -5.63 5.67 -3.29
C HIS A 22 -4.58 5.21 -4.29
N TYR A 23 -4.06 6.12 -5.11
CA TYR A 23 -3.05 5.79 -6.12
C TYR A 23 -3.47 4.64 -7.06
N GLY A 24 -4.77 4.54 -7.36
CA GLY A 24 -5.32 3.51 -8.23
C GLY A 24 -5.74 2.21 -7.53
N VAL A 25 -5.50 2.03 -6.23
CA VAL A 25 -5.69 0.74 -5.53
C VAL A 25 -6.45 0.90 -4.22
N MET A 26 -7.30 -0.07 -3.86
CA MET A 26 -7.92 -0.12 -2.52
C MET A 26 -6.86 -0.30 -1.44
N SER A 27 -6.69 0.70 -0.59
CA SER A 27 -5.63 0.75 0.42
C SER A 27 -6.06 1.46 1.71
N CYS A 28 -5.33 1.21 2.80
CA CYS A 28 -5.48 1.92 4.07
C CYS A 28 -4.65 3.21 4.09
N ASP A 29 -4.93 4.10 5.04
CA ASP A 29 -4.21 5.37 5.18
C ASP A 29 -2.71 5.19 5.44
N GLY A 30 -2.33 4.10 6.12
CA GLY A 30 -0.94 3.75 6.35
C GLY A 30 -0.17 3.48 5.05
N CYS A 31 -0.73 2.68 4.14
CA CYS A 31 -0.09 2.38 2.86
C CYS A 31 -0.19 3.55 1.86
N ARG A 32 -1.30 4.30 1.87
CA ARG A 32 -1.43 5.58 1.15
C ARG A 32 -0.31 6.55 1.53
N GLY A 33 -0.16 6.83 2.83
CA GLY A 33 0.83 7.78 3.32
C GLY A 33 2.26 7.31 3.13
N PHE A 34 2.50 6.00 3.29
CA PHE A 34 3.80 5.39 3.00
C PHE A 34 4.17 5.59 1.53
N PHE A 35 3.33 5.15 0.59
CA PHE A 35 3.58 5.28 -0.85
C PHE A 35 3.83 6.73 -1.28
N LYS A 36 3.00 7.68 -0.79
CA LYS A 36 3.19 9.12 -1.03
C LYS A 36 4.59 9.60 -0.65
N ARG A 37 5.09 9.22 0.52
CA ARG A 37 6.41 9.64 1.01
C ARG A 37 7.53 8.97 0.24
N SER A 38 7.41 7.68 -0.05
CA SER A 38 8.40 6.91 -0.80
C SER A 38 8.62 7.49 -2.19
N VAL A 39 7.54 7.79 -2.92
CA VAL A 39 7.65 8.41 -4.25
C VAL A 39 8.15 9.84 -4.19
N ARG A 40 7.54 10.71 -3.36
CA ARG A 40 7.91 12.13 -3.30
C ARG A 40 9.38 12.35 -2.95
N ARG A 41 9.92 11.54 -2.04
CA ARG A 41 11.31 11.64 -1.59
C ARG A 41 12.26 10.75 -2.39
N LYS A 42 11.76 10.02 -3.40
CA LYS A 42 12.53 9.04 -4.20
C LYS A 42 13.38 8.13 -3.30
N ILE A 43 12.78 7.60 -2.23
CA ILE A 43 13.52 6.82 -1.24
C ILE A 43 13.82 5.43 -1.82
N GLU A 44 15.10 5.10 -1.87
CA GLU A 44 15.57 3.75 -2.17
C GLU A 44 15.63 2.94 -0.88
N TYR A 45 14.78 1.93 -0.78
CA TYR A 45 14.80 1.01 0.34
C TYR A 45 15.58 -0.25 -0.02
N LYS A 46 16.40 -0.74 0.92
CA LYS A 46 17.09 -2.03 0.81
C LYS A 46 16.46 -3.03 1.78
N CYS A 47 16.07 -4.19 1.27
CA CYS A 47 15.69 -5.31 2.13
C CYS A 47 16.93 -5.86 2.84
N LYS A 48 16.80 -6.21 4.13
CA LYS A 48 17.88 -6.83 4.92
C LYS A 48 17.83 -8.37 4.91
N SER A 49 16.90 -8.94 4.15
CA SER A 49 16.65 -10.37 4.02
C SER A 49 16.56 -10.72 2.52
N ASP A 50 15.70 -11.63 2.13
CA ASP A 50 15.56 -12.21 0.79
C ASP A 50 14.54 -11.50 -0.12
N SER A 51 14.10 -10.30 0.26
CA SER A 51 13.04 -9.54 -0.43
C SER A 51 11.67 -10.24 -0.51
N THR A 52 11.40 -11.23 0.37
CA THR A 52 10.10 -11.91 0.46
C THR A 52 9.34 -11.59 1.76
N CYS A 53 9.75 -10.53 2.48
CA CYS A 53 9.18 -10.23 3.79
C CYS A 53 7.65 -10.05 3.74
N ARG A 54 6.93 -10.76 4.62
CA ARG A 54 5.47 -10.69 4.70
C ARG A 54 4.99 -9.28 5.06
N VAL A 55 4.12 -8.73 4.23
CA VAL A 55 3.48 -7.42 4.43
C VAL A 55 2.05 -7.65 4.93
N ASP A 56 1.86 -7.60 6.24
CA ASP A 56 0.54 -7.62 6.90
C ASP A 56 0.40 -6.45 7.88
N VAL A 57 -0.76 -6.31 8.54
CA VAL A 57 -1.07 -5.20 9.46
C VAL A 57 0.00 -5.03 10.54
N ASN A 58 0.53 -6.14 11.06
CA ASN A 58 1.47 -6.17 12.17
C ASN A 58 2.93 -5.98 11.70
N ARG A 59 3.25 -6.42 10.49
CA ARG A 59 4.64 -6.48 9.99
C ARG A 59 4.98 -5.49 8.88
N ARG A 60 4.01 -4.76 8.33
CA ARG A 60 4.22 -3.79 7.24
C ARG A 60 5.30 -2.74 7.50
N ASN A 61 5.70 -2.49 8.76
CA ASN A 61 6.77 -1.55 9.09
C ASN A 61 8.15 -2.21 9.27
N GLN A 62 8.25 -3.54 9.31
CA GLN A 62 9.50 -4.26 9.52
C GLN A 62 10.44 -4.19 8.29
N CYS A 63 9.87 -4.19 7.08
CA CYS A 63 10.65 -4.07 5.85
C CYS A 63 9.99 -3.08 4.88
N GLN A 64 10.54 -1.86 4.83
CA GLN A 64 10.06 -0.81 3.94
C GLN A 64 10.25 -1.15 2.46
N ALA A 65 11.33 -1.89 2.12
CA ALA A 65 11.60 -2.36 0.77
C ALA A 65 10.48 -3.27 0.25
N CYS A 66 10.18 -4.35 0.97
CA CYS A 66 9.11 -5.29 0.58
C CYS A 66 7.74 -4.61 0.61
N ARG A 67 7.49 -3.68 1.55
CA ARG A 67 6.24 -2.92 1.56
C ARG A 67 6.10 -2.04 0.31
N PHE A 68 7.15 -1.34 -0.10
CA PHE A 68 7.12 -0.48 -1.28
C PHE A 68 7.01 -1.30 -2.57
N GLN A 69 7.78 -2.38 -2.66
CA GLN A 69 7.65 -3.34 -3.75
C GLN A 69 6.22 -3.87 -3.85
N ARG A 70 5.60 -4.24 -2.73
CA ARG A 70 4.20 -4.71 -2.70
C ARG A 70 3.22 -3.63 -3.16
N CYS A 71 3.43 -2.36 -2.82
CA CYS A 71 2.63 -1.25 -3.37
C CYS A 71 2.69 -1.22 -4.90
N LEU A 72 3.88 -1.36 -5.49
CA LEU A 72 4.09 -1.35 -6.94
C LEU A 72 3.49 -2.60 -7.62
N GLU A 73 3.64 -3.78 -7.02
CA GLU A 73 3.03 -5.04 -7.49
C GLU A 73 1.52 -4.93 -7.57
N MET A 74 0.89 -4.32 -6.56
CA MET A 74 -0.55 -4.05 -6.54
C MET A 74 -0.96 -2.91 -7.48
N LYS A 75 -0.05 -2.35 -8.27
CA LYS A 75 -0.26 -1.31 -9.26
C LYS A 75 -0.62 0.05 -8.66
N MET A 76 -0.07 0.39 -7.49
CA MET A 76 -0.13 1.77 -7.01
C MET A 76 0.70 2.68 -7.93
N LYS A 77 0.07 3.72 -8.48
CA LYS A 77 0.71 4.69 -9.39
C LYS A 77 0.69 6.09 -8.77
N PRO A 78 1.79 6.86 -8.84
CA PRO A 78 1.74 8.25 -8.42
C PRO A 78 0.72 9.01 -9.27
N SER A 79 -0.20 9.70 -8.62
CA SER A 79 -1.17 10.56 -9.27
C SER A 79 -0.41 11.75 -9.88
N GLY A 80 -0.22 11.74 -11.20
CA GLY A 80 0.55 12.74 -11.93
C GLY A 80 1.17 12.25 -13.25
N GLU A 81 1.28 10.94 -13.46
CA GLU A 81 1.67 10.39 -14.77
C GLU A 81 0.46 9.72 -15.40
N ASN A 82 -0.10 10.40 -16.41
CA ASN A 82 -1.01 9.80 -17.36
C ASN A 82 -0.30 8.64 -18.08
N TYR A 83 -1.08 7.69 -18.58
CA TYR A 83 -0.62 6.54 -19.38
C TYR A 83 0.52 6.85 -20.33
#